data_AF-A0A7C2W0V3-F1
#
_entry.id   AF-A0A7C2W0V3-F1
#
_cell.length_a   1.000
_cell.length_b   1.000
_cell.length_c   1.000
_cell.angle_alpha   90.00
_cell.angle_beta   90.00
_cell.angle_gamma   90.00
#
_symmetry.space_group_name_H-M   'P 1'
#
loop_
_entity.id
_entity.type
_entity.pdbx_description
1 polymer ?
#
loop_
_entity_poly.entity_id
_entity_poly.type
_entity_poly.pdbx_seq_one_letter_code
_entity_poly.pdbx_strand_id
1 'polypeptide(L)' 'MSARTKIEKIETFVVEQRLRKPFYFSQWEYDRRSICLVRIITDDGTYGWGEGHGPAEVVQA' A
#
# COMPACT_ATOMS: atom_id res chain seq x y z
N MET A 1 -0.56 -0.86 -33.94
CA MET A 1 -1.63 -0.86 -32.90
C MET A 1 -0.93 -0.94 -31.56
N SER A 2 -1.14 0.02 -30.66
CA SER A 2 -0.63 -0.10 -29.29
C SER A 2 -1.51 -1.13 -28.57
N ALA A 3 -0.93 -2.24 -28.13
CA ALA A 3 -1.64 -3.20 -27.28
C ALA A 3 -1.96 -2.50 -25.96
N ARG A 4 -3.22 -2.53 -25.53
CA ARG A 4 -3.65 -1.90 -24.28
C ARG A 4 -3.56 -2.93 -23.17
N THR A 5 -2.53 -2.86 -22.34
CA THR A 5 -2.39 -3.65 -21.12
C THR A 5 -3.59 -3.40 -20.20
N LYS A 6 -4.26 -4.44 -19.73
CA LYS A 6 -5.41 -4.35 -18.82
C LYS A 6 -5.01 -4.80 -17.43
N ILE A 7 -5.62 -4.20 -16.42
CA ILE A 7 -5.50 -4.67 -15.04
C ILE A 7 -6.37 -5.93 -14.90
N GLU A 8 -5.75 -7.03 -14.51
CA GLU A 8 -6.40 -8.31 -14.27
C GLU A 8 -6.77 -8.49 -12.78
N LYS A 9 -5.87 -8.07 -11.87
CA LYS A 9 -6.06 -8.25 -10.43
C LYS A 9 -5.45 -7.11 -9.62
N ILE A 10 -6.09 -6.79 -8.51
CA ILE A 10 -5.57 -5.87 -7.49
C ILE A 10 -5.58 -6.61 -6.16
N GLU A 11 -4.46 -6.60 -5.45
CA GLU A 11 -4.33 -7.16 -4.11
C GLU A 11 -3.84 -6.08 -3.15
N THR A 12 -4.40 -6.06 -1.94
CA THR A 12 -4.04 -5.12 -0.89
C THR A 12 -3.47 -5.85 0.31
N PHE A 13 -2.46 -5.25 0.93
CA PHE A 13 -1.79 -5.80 2.11
C PHE A 13 -1.61 -4.70 3.12
N VAL A 14 -2.25 -4.83 4.27
CA VAL A 14 -1.98 -3.97 5.43
C VAL A 14 -0.76 -4.53 6.14
N VAL A 15 0.30 -3.74 6.21
CA VAL A 15 1.53 -4.11 6.92
C VAL A 15 1.86 -3.08 7.97
N GLU A 16 2.28 -3.58 9.13
CA GLU A 16 2.76 -2.76 10.25
C GLU A 16 4.20 -3.14 10.57
N GLN A 17 5.03 -2.12 10.81
CA GLN A 17 6.39 -2.31 11.27
C GLN A 17 6.70 -1.37 12.42
N ARG A 18 7.27 -1.92 13.50
CA ARG A 18 7.84 -1.11 14.58
C ARG A 18 9.06 -0.35 14.09
N LEU A 19 9.08 0.96 14.31
CA LEU A 19 10.17 1.82 13.89
C LEU A 19 11.38 1.62 14.78
N ARG A 20 12.58 1.60 14.19
CA ARG A 20 13.84 1.55 14.96
C ARG A 20 14.02 2.78 15.85
N LYS A 21 13.48 3.92 15.41
CA LYS A 21 13.47 5.18 16.15
C LYS A 21 12.06 5.78 16.04
N PRO A 22 11.34 5.96 17.15
CA PRO A 22 10.08 6.69 17.15
C PRO A 22 10.27 8.13 16.66
N PHE A 23 9.23 8.70 16.06
CA PHE A 23 9.22 10.12 15.70
C PHE A 23 7.97 10.81 16.23
N TYR A 24 8.08 12.12 16.36
CA TYR A 24 7.12 12.97 17.05
C TYR A 24 6.80 14.18 16.18
N PHE A 25 5.55 14.58 16.17
CA PHE A 25 5.11 15.89 15.68
C PHE A 25 4.17 16.49 16.72
N SER A 26 3.72 17.73 16.50
CA SER A 26 3.04 18.55 17.50
C SER A 26 1.85 17.90 18.22
N GLN A 27 1.28 16.84 17.66
CA GLN A 27 0.05 16.20 18.16
C GLN A 27 0.19 14.69 18.40
N TRP A 28 1.20 14.00 17.85
CA TRP A 28 1.32 12.56 18.04
C TRP A 28 2.76 12.05 18.06
N GLU A 29 2.90 10.89 18.72
CA GLU A 29 4.06 10.02 18.69
C GLU A 29 3.75 8.81 17.79
N TYR A 30 4.67 8.48 16.91
CA TYR A 30 4.63 7.25 16.12
C TYR A 30 5.83 6.38 16.47
N ASP A 31 5.57 5.22 17.09
CA ASP A 31 6.55 4.15 17.30
C ASP A 31 6.39 3.02 16.27
N ARG A 32 5.32 3.05 15.47
CA ARG A 32 5.03 2.11 14.38
C ARG A 32 4.63 2.84 13.11
N ARG A 33 4.89 2.19 11.97
CA ARG A 33 4.41 2.59 10.66
C ARG A 33 3.47 1.51 10.14
N SER A 34 2.20 1.86 9.96
CA SER A 34 1.23 1.07 9.24
C SER A 34 1.04 1.65 7.84
N ILE A 35 1.02 0.80 6.81
CA ILE A 35 0.81 1.19 5.42
C ILE A 35 -0.06 0.15 4.70
N CYS A 36 -0.72 0.57 3.62
CA CYS A 36 -1.38 -0.33 2.70
C CYS A 36 -0.52 -0.48 1.44
N LEU A 37 0.00 -1.68 1.20
CA LEU A 37 0.67 -2.03 -0.06
C LEU A 37 -0.39 -2.49 -1.06
N VAL A 38 -0.28 -2.04 -2.30
CA VAL A 38 -1.15 -2.44 -3.40
C VAL A 38 -0.31 -3.11 -4.47
N ARG A 39 -0.66 -4.35 -4.82
CA ARG A 39 -0.09 -5.05 -5.98
C ARG A 39 -1.12 -5.02 -7.11
N ILE A 40 -0.72 -4.50 -8.27
CA ILE A 40 -1.53 -4.52 -9.49
C ILE A 40 -0.90 -5.53 -10.44
N ILE A 41 -1.69 -6.46 -10.95
CA ILE A 41 -1.29 -7.49 -11.92
C ILE A 41 -2.07 -7.24 -13.19
N THR A 42 -1.39 -7.30 -14.33
CA THR A 42 -1.97 -7.09 -15.66
C THR A 42 -2.12 -8.40 -16.43
N ASP A 43 -2.94 -8.36 -17.47
CA ASP A 43 -3.24 -9.51 -18.34
C ASP A 43 -2.04 -10.02 -19.16
N ASP A 44 -0.97 -9.23 -19.28
CA ASP A 44 0.30 -9.62 -19.90
C ASP A 44 1.34 -10.15 -18.89
N GLY A 45 0.96 -10.31 -17.62
CA GLY A 45 1.82 -10.79 -16.55
C GLY A 45 2.73 -9.73 -15.93
N THR A 46 2.69 -8.48 -16.40
CA THR A 46 3.34 -7.36 -15.72
C THR A 46 2.69 -7.16 -14.34
N TYR A 47 3.50 -6.77 -13.36
CA TYR A 47 2.97 -6.35 -12.06
C TYR A 47 3.73 -5.15 -11.52
N GLY A 48 3.04 -4.37 -10.70
CA GLY A 48 3.58 -3.18 -10.06
C GLY A 48 3.14 -3.08 -8.60
N TRP A 49 3.91 -2.33 -7.82
CA TRP A 49 3.63 -2.06 -6.42
C TRP A 49 3.37 -0.56 -6.21
N GLY A 50 2.36 -0.26 -5.41
CA GLY A 50 2.08 1.08 -4.87
C GLY A 50 1.99 1.05 -3.35
N GLU A 51 2.23 2.20 -2.73
CA GLU A 51 2.08 2.38 -1.29
C GLU A 51 1.07 3.50 -1.01
N GLY A 52 0.05 3.20 -0.21
CA GLY A 52 -0.82 4.18 0.41
C GLY A 52 -0.44 4.40 1.87
N HIS A 53 -0.17 5.65 2.24
CA HIS A 53 -0.02 6.04 3.64
C HIS A 53 -1.39 6.02 4.33
N GLY A 54 -1.49 5.40 5.52
CA GLY A 54 -2.73 5.46 6.29
C GLY A 54 -2.57 4.99 7.74
N PRO A 55 -3.60 5.16 8.59
CA PRO A 55 -4.18 4.05 9.33
C PRO A 55 -5.01 3.20 8.35
N ALA A 56 -4.70 1.90 8.28
CA ALA A 56 -5.06 1.06 7.14
C ALA A 56 -6.21 0.10 7.45
N GLU A 57 -7.17 0.48 8.30
CA GLU A 57 -8.41 -0.29 8.35
C GLU A 57 -9.14 -0.11 7.01
N VAL A 58 -9.25 -1.22 6.28
CA VAL A 58 -9.96 -1.27 5.01
C VAL A 58 -11.42 -0.92 5.29
N VAL A 59 -11.85 0.28 4.90
CA VAL A 59 -13.27 0.59 4.79
C VAL A 59 -13.79 -0.22 3.61
N GLN A 60 -14.51 -1.32 3.85
CA GLN A 60 -15.31 -1.93 2.80
C GLN A 60 -16.42 -0.94 2.42
N ALA A 61 -16.52 -0.63 1.13
CA ALA A 61 -17.66 0.08 0.55
C ALA A 61 -18.86 -0.85 0.41
#